data_AF-A0A7X8V3F0-F1
#
_entry.id   AF-A0A7X8V3F0-F1
#
_cell.length_a   1.000
_cell.length_b   1.000
_cell.length_c   1.000
_cell.angle_alpha   90.00
_cell.angle_beta   90.00
_cell.angle_gamma   90.00
#
_symmetry.space_group_name_H-M   'P 1'
#
loop_
_entity.id
_entity.type
_entity.pdbx_description
1 polymer ?
#
loop_
_entity_poly.entity_id
_entity_poly.type
_entity_poly.pdbx_seq_one_letter_code
_entity_poly.pdbx_strand_id
1 'polypeptide(L)'
;IVRPLSARLLPPTIPEEKGWISLDHCPSIQGRQRKIQMELAKKYGLREYQSPAGGCLLTNKEYGRKVEDLLRHNGRLDLDAMRLLSVGRHFRLSPEFKAVIGKNHNENRRLFFHFFQRRRDPELFVVKTKNVPGPLALGCGQPSAADLENLAQLTARYSDLAPGKKTTARILCGGPKHRRLELPVTGTKDPSLPDRFRIN
;
A
#
# COMPACT_ATOMS: atom_id res chain seq x y z
N ILE A 1 9.65 -3.89 39.27
CA ILE A 1 10.02 -4.83 38.19
C ILE A 1 11.38 -4.39 37.62
N VAL A 2 12.35 -5.29 37.58
CA VAL A 2 13.70 -5.03 37.07
C VAL A 2 13.67 -5.06 35.54
N ARG A 3 14.38 -4.15 34.88
CA ARG A 3 14.41 -4.04 33.41
C ARG A 3 15.86 -4.09 32.90
N PRO A 4 16.47 -5.28 32.77
CA PRO A 4 17.90 -5.44 32.52
C PRO A 4 18.39 -4.74 31.24
N LEU A 5 17.62 -4.79 30.15
CA LEU A 5 18.05 -4.15 28.89
C LEU A 5 17.97 -2.62 28.91
N SER A 6 17.33 -2.03 29.91
CA SER A 6 17.17 -0.58 30.07
C SER A 6 17.76 -0.10 31.38
N ALA A 7 18.76 -0.81 31.90
CA ALA A 7 19.44 -0.43 33.13
C ALA A 7 19.97 1.01 33.03
N ARG A 8 19.89 1.76 34.13
CA ARG A 8 20.33 3.17 34.25
C ARG A 8 19.54 4.21 33.44
N LEU A 9 18.47 3.81 32.75
CA LEU A 9 17.59 4.75 32.00
C LEU A 9 16.35 5.19 32.78
N LEU A 10 16.07 4.52 33.89
CA LEU A 10 14.90 4.73 34.73
C LEU A 10 15.36 4.79 36.21
N PRO A 11 14.52 5.32 37.10
CA PRO A 11 14.78 5.26 38.53
C PRO A 11 15.07 3.83 39.00
N PRO A 12 15.97 3.65 39.99
CA PRO A 12 16.33 2.35 40.51
C PRO A 12 15.10 1.65 41.10
N THR A 13 15.07 0.33 40.98
CA THR A 13 14.01 -0.49 41.56
C THR A 13 14.39 -0.95 42.98
N ILE A 14 13.39 -1.33 43.80
CA ILE A 14 13.63 -1.83 45.17
C ILE A 14 14.75 -2.89 45.26
N PRO A 15 14.85 -3.88 44.34
CA PRO A 15 15.96 -4.83 44.34
C PRO A 15 17.34 -4.20 44.10
N GLU A 16 17.43 -3.12 43.32
CA GLU A 16 18.67 -2.38 43.09
C GLU A 16 19.04 -1.53 44.32
N GLU A 17 18.06 -0.83 44.90
CA GLU A 17 18.25 0.00 46.11
C GLU A 17 18.69 -0.82 47.32
N LYS A 18 18.11 -2.01 47.49
CA LYS A 18 18.46 -2.94 48.58
C LYS A 18 19.71 -3.78 48.28
N GLY A 19 20.34 -3.61 47.11
CA GLY A 19 21.54 -4.35 46.72
C GLY A 19 21.34 -5.85 46.49
N TRP A 20 20.10 -6.30 46.27
CA TRP A 20 19.80 -7.72 46.02
C TRP A 20 20.30 -8.19 44.65
N ILE A 21 20.47 -7.26 43.71
CA ILE A 21 20.98 -7.49 42.36
C ILE A 21 21.90 -6.33 41.94
N SER A 22 22.88 -6.61 41.09
CA SER A 22 23.65 -5.58 40.37
C SER A 22 23.27 -5.58 38.89
N LEU A 23 23.06 -4.38 38.32
CA LEU A 23 22.81 -4.17 36.90
C LEU A 23 24.02 -3.54 36.19
N ASP A 24 25.21 -3.60 36.77
CA ASP A 24 26.37 -2.86 36.22
C ASP A 24 26.87 -3.39 34.88
N HIS A 25 26.66 -4.68 34.65
CA HIS A 25 26.96 -5.40 33.43
C HIS A 25 25.81 -5.30 32.40
N CYS A 26 24.67 -4.73 32.79
CA CYS A 26 23.50 -4.63 31.94
C CYS A 26 23.57 -3.40 31.03
N PRO A 27 23.09 -3.50 29.78
CA PRO A 27 23.15 -2.40 28.83
C PRO A 27 22.06 -1.34 29.13
N SER A 28 22.29 -0.12 28.66
CA SER A 28 21.35 1.00 28.75
C SER A 28 20.67 1.26 27.39
N ILE A 29 19.91 0.28 26.89
CA ILE A 29 19.30 0.35 25.55
C ILE A 29 18.06 1.26 25.57
N GLN A 30 18.07 2.30 24.74
CA GLN A 30 16.95 3.20 24.50
C GLN A 30 16.67 3.41 23.00
N GLY A 31 15.44 3.80 22.70
CA GLY A 31 14.99 4.08 21.34
C GLY A 31 14.64 2.83 20.54
N ARG A 32 14.58 2.99 19.21
CA ARG A 32 14.16 1.91 18.27
C ARG A 32 15.34 1.17 17.62
N GLN A 33 16.57 1.62 17.85
CA GLN A 33 17.75 1.00 17.26
C GLN A 33 18.07 -0.32 17.96
N ARG A 34 18.34 -1.37 17.17
CA ARG A 34 18.67 -2.72 17.69
C ARG A 34 20.16 -3.05 17.65
N LYS A 35 21.03 -2.07 17.39
CA LYS A 35 22.48 -2.31 17.24
C LYS A 35 23.07 -3.10 18.42
N ILE A 36 22.81 -2.64 19.64
CA ILE A 36 23.28 -3.29 20.88
C ILE A 36 22.66 -4.69 21.03
N GLN A 37 21.38 -4.87 20.72
CA GLN A 37 20.70 -6.18 20.80
C GLN A 37 21.32 -7.18 19.82
N MET A 38 21.67 -6.74 18.61
CA MET A 38 22.32 -7.57 17.60
C MET A 38 23.77 -7.92 17.97
N GLU A 39 24.49 -6.98 18.60
CA GLU A 39 25.83 -7.23 19.13
C GLU A 39 25.80 -8.24 20.28
N LEU A 40 24.85 -8.12 21.21
CA LEU A 40 24.64 -9.09 22.28
C LEU A 40 24.26 -10.47 21.73
N ALA A 41 23.36 -10.54 20.74
CA ALA A 41 23.01 -11.79 20.08
C ALA A 41 24.24 -12.48 19.48
N LYS A 42 25.13 -11.73 18.80
CA LYS A 42 26.41 -12.25 18.32
C LYS A 42 27.31 -12.72 19.47
N LYS A 43 27.46 -11.90 20.52
CA LYS A 43 28.31 -12.20 21.69
C LYS A 43 27.91 -13.49 22.39
N TYR A 44 26.61 -13.73 22.56
CA TYR A 44 26.08 -14.92 23.24
C TYR A 44 25.79 -16.10 22.29
N GLY A 45 26.16 -15.99 21.01
CA GLY A 45 25.94 -17.06 20.03
C GLY A 45 24.46 -17.34 19.74
N LEU A 46 23.57 -16.37 19.94
CA LEU A 46 22.14 -16.48 19.63
C LEU A 46 21.96 -16.43 18.11
N ARG A 47 21.74 -17.59 17.50
CA ARG A 47 21.58 -17.75 16.05
C ARG A 47 20.15 -17.52 15.56
N GLU A 48 19.17 -17.72 16.45
CA GLU A 48 17.75 -17.53 16.17
C GLU A 48 17.22 -16.31 16.93
N TYR A 49 16.87 -15.26 16.20
CA TYR A 49 16.14 -14.11 16.72
C TYR A 49 15.29 -13.51 15.61
N GLN A 50 14.14 -12.96 15.98
CA GLN A 50 13.22 -12.41 14.99
C GLN A 50 13.78 -11.14 14.36
N SER A 51 13.72 -11.10 13.02
CA SER A 51 13.87 -9.86 12.25
C SER A 51 12.87 -8.80 12.74
N PRO A 52 13.18 -7.50 12.61
CA PRO A 52 12.24 -6.45 12.99
C PRO A 52 10.87 -6.68 12.33
N ALA A 53 9.83 -6.83 13.13
CA ALA A 53 8.47 -6.80 12.61
C ALA A 53 8.22 -5.40 12.03
N GLY A 54 7.72 -5.33 10.79
CA GLY A 54 7.46 -4.09 10.04
C GLY A 54 6.35 -3.21 10.62
N GLY A 55 6.03 -3.35 11.90
CA GLY A 55 4.87 -2.73 12.56
C GLY A 55 3.54 -3.32 12.09
N CYS A 56 2.46 -2.93 12.74
CA CYS A 56 1.11 -3.23 12.27
C CYS A 56 0.76 -2.26 11.12
N LEU A 57 0.23 -2.76 9.99
CA LEU A 57 -0.19 -1.91 8.87
C LEU A 57 -1.21 -0.85 9.29
N LEU A 58 -2.03 -1.11 10.32
CA LEU A 58 -2.99 -0.13 10.85
C LEU A 58 -2.32 1.05 11.57
N THR A 59 -1.05 0.94 11.93
CA THR A 59 -0.27 2.07 12.47
C THR A 59 0.28 2.98 11.35
N ASN A 60 0.20 2.54 10.09
CA ASN A 60 0.52 3.38 8.94
C ASN A 60 -0.68 4.26 8.58
N LYS A 61 -0.52 5.58 8.70
CA LYS A 61 -1.56 6.58 8.41
C LYS A 61 -2.16 6.43 7.02
N GLU A 62 -1.34 6.16 6.00
CA GLU A 62 -1.83 5.98 4.62
C GLU A 62 -2.68 4.72 4.49
N TYR A 63 -2.30 3.64 5.16
CA TYR A 63 -3.09 2.42 5.16
C TYR A 63 -4.41 2.62 5.93
N GLY A 64 -4.37 3.32 7.07
CA GLY A 64 -5.56 3.69 7.84
C GLY A 64 -6.58 4.46 6.99
N ARG A 65 -6.13 5.47 6.24
CA ARG A 65 -6.98 6.24 5.30
C ARG A 65 -7.66 5.35 4.26
N LYS A 66 -6.95 4.37 3.71
CA LYS A 66 -7.52 3.41 2.76
C LYS A 66 -8.58 2.51 3.38
N VAL A 67 -8.40 2.13 4.65
CA VAL A 67 -9.39 1.35 5.41
C VAL A 67 -10.63 2.19 5.71
N GLU A 68 -10.44 3.45 6.10
CA GLU A 68 -11.54 4.40 6.33
C GLU A 68 -12.36 4.64 5.07
N ASP A 69 -11.70 4.88 3.93
CA ASP A 69 -12.37 4.99 2.61
C ASP A 69 -13.13 3.71 2.26
N LEU A 70 -12.56 2.52 2.53
CA LEU A 70 -13.25 1.26 2.29
C LEU A 70 -14.53 1.16 3.15
N LEU A 71 -14.45 1.48 4.45
CA LEU A 71 -15.60 1.44 5.35
C LEU A 71 -16.68 2.44 4.94
N ARG A 72 -16.29 3.67 4.58
CA ARG A 72 -17.20 4.75 4.20
C ARG A 72 -18.01 4.41 2.95
N HIS A 73 -17.40 3.75 1.97
CA HIS A 73 -18.03 3.50 0.67
C HIS A 73 -18.61 2.09 0.52
N ASN A 74 -18.04 1.09 1.18
CA ASN A 74 -18.51 -0.30 1.05
C ASN A 74 -19.33 -0.77 2.26
N GLY A 75 -19.33 -0.03 3.38
CA GLY A 75 -20.07 -0.35 4.61
C GLY A 75 -19.59 -1.59 5.36
N ARG A 76 -18.66 -2.38 4.79
CA ARG A 76 -18.12 -3.60 5.40
C ARG A 76 -16.67 -3.86 5.02
N LEU A 77 -15.95 -4.51 5.92
CA LEU A 77 -14.60 -5.03 5.67
C LEU A 77 -14.70 -6.40 5.01
N ASP A 78 -14.56 -6.41 3.69
CA ASP A 78 -14.44 -7.64 2.92
C ASP A 78 -12.96 -8.08 2.84
N LEU A 79 -12.67 -9.36 3.08
CA LEU A 79 -11.29 -9.89 3.10
C LEU A 79 -10.55 -9.61 1.79
N ASP A 80 -11.28 -9.70 0.69
CA ASP A 80 -10.77 -9.55 -0.64
C ASP A 80 -10.47 -8.08 -0.96
N ALA A 81 -11.32 -7.16 -0.51
CA ALA A 81 -11.06 -5.73 -0.52
C ALA A 81 -9.87 -5.36 0.40
N MET A 82 -9.76 -5.96 1.59
CA MET A 82 -8.63 -5.74 2.51
C MET A 82 -7.30 -6.17 1.90
N ARG A 83 -7.25 -7.34 1.24
CA ARG A 83 -6.04 -7.81 0.54
C ARG A 83 -5.59 -6.82 -0.54
N LEU A 84 -6.54 -6.17 -1.22
CA LEU A 84 -6.28 -5.17 -2.24
C LEU A 84 -5.69 -3.88 -1.67
N LEU A 85 -5.99 -3.48 -0.43
CA LEU A 85 -5.47 -2.24 0.20
C LEU A 85 -3.94 -2.18 0.27
N SER A 86 -3.30 -3.35 0.31
CA SER A 86 -1.84 -3.50 0.31
C SER A 86 -1.19 -3.32 -1.07
N VAL A 87 -1.98 -3.16 -2.14
CA VAL A 87 -1.51 -3.17 -3.53
C VAL A 87 -1.69 -1.80 -4.15
N GLY A 88 -0.62 -1.25 -4.73
CA GLY A 88 -0.74 -0.06 -5.57
C GLY A 88 -1.09 1.24 -4.85
N ARG A 89 -1.38 2.24 -5.68
CA ARG A 89 -1.84 3.59 -5.32
C ARG A 89 -3.34 3.63 -5.45
N HIS A 90 -4.04 4.02 -4.39
CA HIS A 90 -5.50 4.07 -4.38
C HIS A 90 -5.97 5.49 -4.61
N PHE A 91 -6.98 5.63 -5.47
CA PHE A 91 -7.63 6.88 -5.78
C PHE A 91 -9.14 6.67 -5.74
N ARG A 92 -9.86 7.71 -5.34
CA ARG A 92 -11.33 7.75 -5.37
C ARG A 92 -11.72 8.74 -6.45
N LEU A 93 -12.17 8.24 -7.61
CA LEU A 93 -12.50 9.11 -8.75
C LEU A 93 -13.89 9.75 -8.57
N SER A 94 -14.82 8.96 -8.02
CA SER A 94 -16.15 9.37 -7.61
C SER A 94 -16.61 8.54 -6.40
N PRO A 95 -17.71 8.90 -5.71
CA PRO A 95 -18.20 8.11 -4.57
C PRO A 95 -18.45 6.63 -4.89
N GLU A 96 -18.77 6.32 -6.15
CA GLU A 96 -19.10 4.97 -6.61
C GLU A 96 -17.94 4.27 -7.33
N PHE A 97 -16.80 4.95 -7.57
CA PHE A 97 -15.71 4.39 -8.35
C PHE A 97 -14.32 4.58 -7.73
N LYS A 98 -13.66 3.45 -7.47
CA LYS A 98 -12.31 3.36 -6.91
C LYS A 98 -11.31 2.94 -7.98
N ALA A 99 -10.13 3.54 -7.97
CA ALA A 99 -9.02 3.16 -8.81
C ALA A 99 -7.82 2.69 -7.99
N VAL A 100 -7.15 1.64 -8.46
CA VAL A 100 -5.90 1.12 -7.89
C VAL A 100 -4.86 0.96 -8.98
N ILE A 101 -3.73 1.66 -8.89
CA ILE A 101 -2.66 1.67 -9.88
C ILE A 101 -1.42 0.96 -9.32
N GLY A 102 -0.97 -0.11 -9.97
CA GLY A 102 0.21 -0.85 -9.54
C GLY A 102 1.49 -0.02 -9.58
N LYS A 103 2.40 -0.24 -8.61
CA LYS A 103 3.70 0.46 -8.54
C LYS A 103 4.83 -0.30 -9.21
N ASN A 104 4.69 -1.61 -9.37
CA ASN A 104 5.70 -2.51 -9.92
C ASN A 104 5.05 -3.73 -10.58
N HIS A 105 5.86 -4.57 -11.21
CA HIS A 105 5.39 -5.75 -11.94
C HIS A 105 4.62 -6.74 -11.04
N ASN A 106 5.06 -6.96 -9.80
CA ASN A 106 4.39 -7.87 -8.88
C ASN A 106 2.99 -7.36 -8.49
N GLU A 107 2.86 -6.07 -8.20
CA GLU A 107 1.55 -5.45 -7.93
C GLU A 107 0.64 -5.49 -9.16
N ASN A 108 1.16 -5.24 -10.36
CA ASN A 108 0.40 -5.36 -11.61
C ASN A 108 -0.16 -6.79 -11.78
N ARG A 109 0.63 -7.82 -11.47
CA ARG A 109 0.17 -9.22 -11.50
C ARG A 109 -0.94 -9.45 -10.48
N ARG A 110 -0.82 -8.95 -9.24
CA ARG A 110 -1.85 -9.07 -8.21
C ARG A 110 -3.16 -8.39 -8.63
N LEU A 111 -3.11 -7.19 -9.21
CA LEU A 111 -4.28 -6.49 -9.73
C LEU A 111 -4.94 -7.27 -10.88
N PHE A 112 -4.14 -7.80 -11.80
CA PHE A 112 -4.66 -8.61 -12.91
C PHE A 112 -5.30 -9.92 -12.42
N PHE A 113 -4.69 -10.60 -11.45
CA PHE A 113 -5.28 -11.81 -10.86
C PHE A 113 -6.60 -11.52 -10.14
N HIS A 114 -6.66 -10.41 -9.39
CA HIS A 114 -7.89 -9.97 -8.74
C HIS A 114 -9.03 -9.76 -9.75
N PHE A 115 -8.73 -9.07 -10.86
CA PHE A 115 -9.68 -8.95 -11.97
C PHE A 115 -10.05 -10.31 -12.58
N PHE A 116 -9.06 -11.15 -12.90
CA PHE A 116 -9.28 -12.40 -13.63
C PHE A 116 -10.19 -13.38 -12.89
N GLN A 117 -10.06 -13.45 -11.56
CA GLN A 117 -10.90 -14.28 -10.68
C GLN A 117 -12.37 -13.82 -10.68
N ARG A 118 -12.60 -12.51 -10.82
CA ARG A 118 -13.93 -11.88 -10.84
C ARG A 118 -14.28 -11.28 -12.18
N ARG A 119 -13.72 -11.81 -13.28
CA ARG A 119 -13.84 -11.18 -14.60
C ARG A 119 -15.28 -11.04 -15.10
N ARG A 120 -16.21 -11.83 -14.54
CA ARG A 120 -17.66 -11.76 -14.84
C ARG A 120 -18.39 -10.64 -14.08
N ASP A 121 -17.73 -9.98 -13.15
CA ASP A 121 -18.25 -8.84 -12.39
C ASP A 121 -18.28 -7.58 -13.28
N PRO A 122 -19.46 -6.98 -13.53
CA PRO A 122 -19.58 -5.79 -14.35
C PRO A 122 -18.99 -4.53 -13.70
N GLU A 123 -18.68 -4.55 -12.40
CA GLU A 123 -18.12 -3.43 -11.65
C GLU A 123 -16.58 -3.42 -11.66
N LEU A 124 -15.94 -4.34 -12.39
CA LEU A 124 -14.48 -4.41 -12.49
C LEU A 124 -13.97 -3.98 -13.87
N PHE A 125 -12.90 -3.18 -13.84
CA PHE A 125 -12.28 -2.61 -15.04
C PHE A 125 -10.77 -2.76 -14.94
N VAL A 126 -10.10 -3.16 -16.02
CA VAL A 126 -8.63 -3.15 -16.08
C VAL A 126 -8.17 -2.22 -17.17
N VAL A 127 -7.21 -1.35 -16.85
CA VAL A 127 -6.68 -0.35 -17.77
C VAL A 127 -5.18 -0.53 -17.95
N LYS A 128 -4.73 -0.44 -19.20
CA LYS A 128 -3.32 -0.42 -19.57
C LYS A 128 -3.09 0.45 -20.80
N THR A 129 -1.99 1.20 -20.84
CA THR A 129 -1.55 1.95 -22.01
C THR A 129 -1.09 1.02 -23.13
N LYS A 130 -1.47 1.34 -24.37
CA LYS A 130 -1.05 0.62 -25.57
C LYS A 130 0.38 1.01 -25.95
N ASN A 131 1.22 0.03 -26.24
CA ASN A 131 2.59 0.18 -26.76
C ASN A 131 3.52 1.06 -25.90
N VAL A 132 3.21 1.24 -24.61
CA VAL A 132 4.03 2.01 -23.68
C VAL A 132 4.21 1.20 -22.39
N PRO A 133 5.45 0.98 -21.92
CA PRO A 133 5.69 0.38 -20.62
C PRO A 133 5.02 1.20 -19.51
N GLY A 134 4.37 0.52 -18.58
CA GLY A 134 3.60 1.19 -17.55
C GLY A 134 2.82 0.26 -16.64
N PRO A 135 2.11 0.85 -15.67
CA PRO A 135 1.35 0.11 -14.69
C PRO A 135 0.10 -0.52 -15.31
N LEU A 136 -0.43 -1.51 -14.61
CA LEU A 136 -1.79 -1.97 -14.77
C LEU A 136 -2.64 -1.29 -13.70
N ALA A 137 -3.77 -0.74 -14.09
CA ALA A 137 -4.74 -0.16 -13.18
C ALA A 137 -6.00 -1.02 -13.10
N LEU A 138 -6.60 -1.07 -11.91
CA LEU A 138 -7.86 -1.73 -11.62
C LEU A 138 -8.87 -0.66 -11.19
N GLY A 139 -10.02 -0.60 -11.85
CA GLY A 139 -11.20 0.15 -11.42
C GLY A 139 -12.22 -0.78 -10.77
N CYS A 140 -12.82 -0.34 -9.67
CA CYS A 140 -13.85 -1.08 -8.93
C CYS A 140 -15.06 -0.17 -8.66
N GLY A 141 -16.26 -0.65 -8.98
CA GLY A 141 -17.54 0.03 -8.75
C GLY A 141 -18.19 0.50 -10.05
N GLN A 142 -18.97 1.56 -9.99
CA GLN A 142 -19.81 2.04 -11.09
C GLN A 142 -19.26 3.37 -11.64
N PRO A 143 -18.49 3.35 -12.74
CA PRO A 143 -17.88 4.57 -13.26
C PRO A 143 -18.84 5.36 -14.16
N SER A 144 -18.75 6.69 -14.08
CA SER A 144 -19.18 7.58 -15.14
C SER A 144 -18.20 7.56 -16.33
N ALA A 145 -18.56 8.16 -17.46
CA ALA A 145 -17.63 8.34 -18.59
C ALA A 145 -16.38 9.13 -18.18
N ALA A 146 -16.56 10.20 -17.39
CA ALA A 146 -15.46 11.00 -16.86
C ALA A 146 -14.56 10.20 -15.92
N ASP A 147 -15.10 9.26 -15.14
CA ASP A 147 -14.29 8.38 -14.28
C ASP A 147 -13.37 7.46 -15.09
N LEU A 148 -13.87 6.90 -16.20
CA LEU A 148 -13.05 6.07 -17.09
C LEU A 148 -11.95 6.88 -17.78
N GLU A 149 -12.26 8.12 -18.20
CA GLU A 149 -11.27 9.05 -18.75
C GLU A 149 -10.20 9.40 -17.72
N ASN A 150 -10.60 9.76 -16.50
CA ASN A 150 -9.68 10.06 -15.39
C ASN A 150 -8.80 8.85 -15.04
N LEU A 151 -9.37 7.65 -14.99
CA LEU A 151 -8.62 6.42 -14.76
C LEU A 151 -7.59 6.15 -15.88
N ALA A 152 -8.00 6.31 -17.13
CA ALA A 152 -7.12 6.16 -18.28
C ALA A 152 -5.96 7.18 -18.24
N GLN A 153 -6.28 8.44 -17.95
CA GLN A 153 -5.32 9.54 -17.88
C GLN A 153 -4.35 9.40 -16.69
N LEU A 154 -4.82 8.93 -15.53
CA LEU A 154 -3.97 8.59 -14.39
C LEU A 154 -3.04 7.40 -14.71
N THR A 155 -3.56 6.37 -15.37
CA THR A 155 -2.75 5.22 -15.79
C THR A 155 -1.64 5.66 -16.74
N ALA A 156 -1.95 6.53 -17.70
CA ALA A 156 -0.99 7.10 -18.63
C ALA A 156 0.07 7.96 -17.93
N ARG A 157 -0.32 8.79 -16.96
CA ARG A 157 0.62 9.58 -16.14
C ARG A 157 1.72 8.72 -15.50
N TYR A 158 1.32 7.60 -14.91
CA TYR A 158 2.23 6.70 -14.20
C TYR A 158 2.98 5.74 -15.13
N SER A 159 2.73 5.79 -16.44
CA SER A 159 3.51 5.08 -17.45
C SER A 159 4.73 5.88 -17.90
N ASP A 160 5.52 5.26 -18.78
CA ASP A 160 6.70 5.88 -19.42
C ASP A 160 6.31 6.76 -20.62
N LEU A 161 5.02 7.08 -20.79
CA LEU A 161 4.56 8.00 -21.81
C LEU A 161 5.11 9.41 -21.54
N ALA A 162 5.93 9.91 -22.47
CA ALA A 162 6.49 11.24 -22.38
C ALA A 162 5.39 12.33 -22.41
N PRO A 163 5.57 13.46 -21.69
CA PRO A 163 4.64 14.58 -21.71
C PRO A 163 4.28 15.03 -23.12
N GLY A 164 2.99 15.33 -23.37
CA GLY A 164 2.50 15.81 -24.67
C GLY A 164 2.35 14.74 -25.75
N LYS A 165 2.93 13.54 -25.58
CA LYS A 165 2.72 12.42 -26.51
C LYS A 165 1.36 11.78 -26.29
N LYS A 166 0.70 11.40 -27.37
CA LYS A 166 -0.60 10.72 -27.35
C LYS A 166 -0.42 9.22 -27.51
N THR A 167 -1.23 8.46 -26.78
CA THR A 167 -1.41 7.01 -26.98
C THR A 167 -2.86 6.65 -26.67
N THR A 168 -3.17 5.37 -26.73
CA THR A 168 -4.48 4.83 -26.39
C THR A 168 -4.40 4.03 -25.10
N ALA A 169 -5.29 4.30 -24.15
CA ALA A 169 -5.54 3.43 -23.02
C ALA A 169 -6.57 2.37 -23.40
N ARG A 170 -6.24 1.10 -23.19
CA ARG A 170 -7.16 -0.02 -23.37
C ARG A 170 -7.82 -0.33 -22.05
N ILE A 171 -9.14 -0.32 -22.05
CA ILE A 171 -9.98 -0.65 -20.89
C ILE A 171 -10.70 -1.96 -21.19
N LEU A 172 -10.48 -2.95 -20.34
CA LEU A 172 -11.24 -4.20 -20.36
C LEU A 172 -12.28 -4.15 -19.25
N CYS A 173 -13.55 -4.11 -19.63
CA CYS A 173 -14.67 -4.19 -18.70
C CYS A 173 -14.96 -5.67 -18.37
N GLY A 174 -15.13 -5.95 -17.09
CA GLY A 174 -15.71 -7.19 -16.62
C GLY A 174 -17.19 -7.31 -17.01
N GLY A 175 -17.77 -8.46 -16.73
CA GLY A 175 -19.16 -8.78 -17.07
C GLY A 175 -19.30 -10.09 -17.86
N PRO A 176 -20.53 -10.56 -18.10
CA PRO A 176 -20.81 -11.80 -18.84
C PRO A 176 -20.37 -11.73 -20.31
N LYS A 177 -20.42 -10.54 -20.90
CA LYS A 177 -19.87 -10.24 -22.23
C LYS A 177 -18.76 -9.21 -22.03
N HIS A 178 -17.52 -9.67 -21.94
CA HIS A 178 -16.35 -8.79 -21.82
C HIS A 178 -16.40 -7.71 -22.91
N ARG A 179 -16.29 -6.44 -22.51
CA ARG A 179 -16.24 -5.30 -23.44
C ARG A 179 -14.87 -4.67 -23.39
N ARG A 180 -14.37 -4.25 -24.56
CA ARG A 180 -13.13 -3.50 -24.67
C ARG A 180 -13.43 -2.10 -25.14
N LEU A 181 -12.92 -1.11 -24.43
CA LEU A 181 -12.95 0.30 -24.80
C LEU A 181 -11.52 0.77 -25.06
N GLU A 182 -11.39 1.73 -25.96
CA GLU A 182 -10.13 2.39 -26.27
C GLU A 182 -10.33 3.89 -26.12
N LEU A 183 -9.59 4.53 -25.22
CA LEU A 183 -9.67 5.97 -24.98
C LEU A 183 -8.32 6.63 -25.33
N PRO A 184 -8.32 7.77 -26.06
CA PRO A 184 -7.11 8.53 -26.28
C PRO A 184 -6.66 9.17 -24.96
N VAL A 185 -5.36 9.10 -24.68
CA VAL A 185 -4.73 9.69 -23.49
C VAL A 185 -3.47 10.45 -23.90
N THR A 186 -3.17 11.52 -23.18
CA THR A 186 -1.97 12.32 -23.43
C THR A 186 -1.03 12.22 -22.24
N GLY A 187 0.26 12.03 -22.48
CA GLY A 187 1.26 12.00 -21.40
C GLY A 187 1.26 13.31 -20.64
N THR A 188 1.19 13.24 -19.32
CA THR A 188 1.28 14.40 -18.44
C THR A 188 2.03 14.05 -17.16
N LYS A 189 2.87 15.00 -16.70
CA LYS A 189 3.55 14.95 -15.41
C LYS A 189 3.02 15.98 -14.40
N ASP A 190 1.88 16.62 -14.72
CA ASP A 190 1.15 17.53 -13.83
C ASP A 190 0.78 16.89 -12.47
N PRO A 191 1.30 17.40 -11.33
CA PRO A 191 1.03 16.86 -10.01
C PRO A 191 -0.42 17.04 -9.54
N SER A 192 -1.18 17.99 -10.10
CA SER A 192 -2.56 18.26 -9.68
C SER A 192 -3.52 17.10 -9.98
N LEU A 193 -3.28 16.36 -11.06
CA LEU A 193 -4.13 15.25 -11.51
C LEU A 193 -4.29 14.15 -10.45
N PRO A 194 -3.22 13.53 -9.90
CA PRO A 194 -3.37 12.55 -8.84
C PRO A 194 -3.88 13.17 -7.53
N ASP A 195 -3.52 14.41 -7.22
CA ASP A 195 -3.89 15.07 -5.96
C ASP A 195 -5.40 15.29 -5.85
N ARG A 196 -6.08 15.56 -6.98
CA ARG A 196 -7.55 15.68 -7.06
C ARG A 196 -8.29 14.44 -6.53
N PHE A 197 -7.71 13.25 -6.67
CA PHE A 197 -8.38 11.98 -6.37
C PHE A 197 -7.71 11.19 -5.23
N ARG A 198 -6.72 11.78 -4.57
CA ARG A 198 -6.04 11.13 -3.45
C ARG A 198 -7.00 10.89 -2.30
N ILE A 199 -6.93 9.70 -1.73
CA ILE A 199 -7.62 9.37 -0.49
C ILE A 199 -6.80 9.98 0.66
N ASN A 200 -7.30 11.11 1.18
CA ASN A 200 -6.69 11.88 2.27
C ASN A 200 -7.24 11.50 3.63
#